data_AF-A0A959UD97-F1
#
_entry.id   AF-A0A959UD97-F1
#
_cell.length_a   1.000
_cell.length_b   1.000
_cell.length_c   1.000
_cell.angle_alpha   90.00
_cell.angle_beta   90.00
_cell.angle_gamma   90.00
#
_symmetry.space_group_name_H-M   'P 1'
#
loop_
_entity.id
_entity.type
_entity.pdbx_description
1 polymer ?
#
loop_
_entity_poly.entity_id
_entity_poly.type
_entity_poly.pdbx_seq_one_letter_code
_entity_poly.pdbx_strand_id
1 'polypeptide(L)'
;MHPKQRLIISIIVSSAIRAGVIGKYSPLNANLVIVYKALHKNGKYKSILRQTGVFETNKNGRMISSYSILTDVTGLMNTEKVSWKLEGVDSDIEKSISNQIHKQGKTIFSAKELEVLYELKKGKTSIEIASKFNNSRHTIDTHRRKLLKKSHCKNTQ
;
A
#
# COMPACT_ATOMS: atom_id res chain seq x y z
N MET A 1 6.23 12.70 -0.94
CA MET A 1 5.66 11.55 -0.19
C MET A 1 6.79 10.67 0.32
N HIS A 2 6.59 9.96 1.43
CA HIS A 2 7.58 9.01 1.95
C HIS A 2 7.76 7.81 0.98
N PRO A 3 8.98 7.38 0.65
CA PRO A 3 9.24 6.32 -0.35
C PRO A 3 8.50 5.01 -0.06
N LYS A 4 8.52 4.54 1.19
CA LYS A 4 7.83 3.30 1.62
C LYS A 4 6.29 3.34 1.47
N GLN A 5 5.70 4.54 1.34
CA GLN A 5 4.25 4.72 1.28
C GLN A 5 3.76 5.03 -0.15
N ARG A 6 4.68 5.37 -1.07
CA ARG A 6 4.37 5.85 -2.43
C ARG A 6 3.48 4.89 -3.22
N LEU A 7 3.80 3.59 -3.19
CA LEU A 7 3.06 2.58 -3.97
C LEU A 7 1.61 2.45 -3.49
N ILE A 8 1.40 2.32 -2.17
CA ILE A 8 0.06 2.18 -1.59
C ILE A 8 -0.79 3.42 -1.88
N ILE A 9 -0.23 4.62 -1.71
CA ILE A 9 -0.95 5.88 -2.01
C ILE A 9 -1.31 5.94 -3.50
N SER A 10 -0.40 5.56 -4.40
CA SER A 10 -0.67 5.55 -5.84
C SER A 10 -1.82 4.61 -6.19
N ILE A 11 -1.89 3.43 -5.58
CA ILE A 11 -2.98 2.47 -5.80
C ILE A 11 -4.30 3.08 -5.33
N ILE A 12 -4.35 3.57 -4.09
CA ILE A 12 -5.57 4.15 -3.50
C ILE A 12 -6.09 5.30 -4.36
N VAL A 13 -5.22 6.26 -4.69
CA VAL A 13 -5.61 7.46 -5.44
C VAL A 13 -6.05 7.12 -6.87
N SER A 14 -5.27 6.29 -7.59
CA SER A 14 -5.63 5.92 -8.96
C SER A 14 -6.92 5.10 -9.04
N SER A 15 -7.17 4.23 -8.07
CA SER A 15 -8.38 3.42 -8.03
C SER A 15 -9.61 4.24 -7.62
N ALA A 16 -9.48 5.18 -6.69
CA ALA A 16 -10.55 6.12 -6.37
C ALA A 16 -10.91 7.02 -7.57
N ILE A 17 -9.91 7.55 -8.28
CA ILE A 17 -10.14 8.32 -9.51
C ILE A 17 -10.84 7.46 -10.57
N ARG A 18 -10.36 6.23 -10.78
CA ARG A 18 -10.99 5.30 -11.72
C ARG A 18 -12.44 5.02 -11.35
N ALA A 19 -12.73 4.83 -10.06
CA ALA A 19 -14.09 4.66 -9.59
C ALA A 19 -14.95 5.90 -9.91
N GLY A 20 -14.45 7.12 -9.71
CA GLY A 20 -15.20 8.33 -10.03
C GLY A 20 -15.42 8.57 -11.53
N VAL A 21 -14.52 8.09 -12.38
CA VAL A 21 -14.61 8.25 -13.84
C VAL A 21 -15.48 7.16 -14.50
N ILE A 22 -15.39 5.91 -14.03
CA ILE A 22 -16.00 4.74 -14.69
C ILE A 22 -17.22 4.21 -13.91
N GLY A 23 -17.31 4.51 -12.61
CA GLY A 23 -18.34 3.97 -11.73
C GLY A 23 -19.75 4.40 -12.11
N LYS A 24 -20.71 3.51 -11.80
CA LYS A 24 -22.15 3.77 -11.93
C LYS A 24 -22.74 4.18 -10.59
N TYR A 25 -22.25 5.28 -10.02
CA TYR A 25 -22.75 5.86 -8.77
C TYR A 25 -22.67 7.39 -8.85
N SER A 26 -23.37 8.11 -7.97
CA SER A 26 -23.25 9.58 -7.89
C SER A 26 -21.92 9.96 -7.22
N PRO A 27 -20.92 10.46 -7.96
CA PRO A 27 -19.59 10.64 -7.40
C PRO A 27 -19.46 11.96 -6.61
N LEU A 28 -20.47 12.83 -6.63
CA LEU A 28 -20.50 14.06 -5.83
C LEU A 28 -20.51 13.79 -4.32
N ASN A 29 -21.01 12.63 -3.90
CA ASN A 29 -20.99 12.23 -2.49
C ASN A 29 -19.71 11.50 -2.10
N ALA A 30 -18.83 11.20 -3.06
CA ALA A 30 -17.62 10.43 -2.81
C ALA A 30 -16.51 11.31 -2.23
N ASN A 31 -15.95 10.88 -1.10
CA ASN A 31 -14.82 11.54 -0.48
C ASN A 31 -13.73 10.53 -0.12
N LEU A 32 -12.53 10.73 -0.67
CA LEU A 32 -11.36 9.95 -0.35
C LEU A 32 -10.56 10.64 0.75
N VAL A 33 -10.43 9.97 1.89
CA VAL A 33 -9.64 10.43 3.03
C VAL A 33 -8.38 9.58 3.13
N ILE A 34 -7.20 10.20 3.17
CA ILE A 34 -5.91 9.51 3.29
C ILE A 34 -5.02 10.24 4.30
N VAL A 35 -4.39 9.52 5.21
CA VAL A 35 -3.34 10.01 6.11
C VAL A 35 -2.01 9.36 5.75
N TYR A 36 -0.99 10.18 5.45
CA TYR A 36 0.33 9.70 5.00
C TYR A 36 1.47 10.65 5.37
N LYS A 37 2.72 10.20 5.22
CA LYS A 37 3.92 11.04 5.40
C LYS A 37 4.32 11.76 4.12
N ALA A 38 4.44 13.07 4.20
CA ALA A 38 5.00 13.92 3.14
C ALA A 38 6.33 14.53 3.59
N LEU A 39 7.27 14.66 2.65
CA LEU A 39 8.52 15.37 2.89
C LEU A 39 8.23 16.87 2.74
N HIS A 40 8.46 17.63 3.79
CA HIS A 40 8.37 19.09 3.76
C HIS A 40 9.65 19.69 3.19
N LYS A 41 9.58 20.93 2.67
CA LYS A 41 10.73 21.63 2.07
C LYS A 41 11.94 21.79 3.00
N ASN A 42 11.73 21.72 4.31
CA ASN A 42 12.80 21.77 5.33
C ASN A 42 13.46 20.41 5.62
N GLY A 43 13.18 19.37 4.82
CA GLY A 43 13.78 18.04 4.97
C GLY A 43 13.12 17.14 6.03
N LYS A 44 12.14 17.63 6.80
CA LYS A 44 11.42 16.82 7.79
C LYS A 44 10.17 16.19 7.20
N TYR A 45 9.84 14.98 7.64
CA TYR A 45 8.56 14.36 7.31
C TYR A 45 7.43 14.92 8.20
N LYS A 46 6.27 15.13 7.59
CA LYS A 46 5.04 15.56 8.24
C LYS A 46 3.92 14.56 7.98
N SER A 47 3.05 14.36 8.98
CA SER A 47 1.78 13.65 8.80
C SER A 47 0.79 14.58 8.10
N ILE A 48 0.30 14.18 6.94
CA ILE A 48 -0.66 14.94 6.15
C ILE A 48 -1.96 14.16 6.07
N LEU A 49 -3.05 14.80 6.47
CA LEU A 49 -4.41 14.39 6.16
C LEU A 49 -4.79 15.01 4.81
N ARG A 50 -5.13 14.17 3.83
CA ARG A 50 -5.68 14.60 2.54
C ARG A 50 -7.13 14.17 2.44
N GLN A 51 -8.01 15.11 2.15
CA GLN A 51 -9.41 14.86 1.81
C GLN A 51 -9.63 15.26 0.34
N THR A 52 -10.18 14.36 -0.45
CA THR A 52 -10.34 14.51 -1.90
C THR A 52 -11.78 14.23 -2.30
N GLY A 53 -12.49 15.26 -2.73
CA GLY A 53 -13.85 15.15 -3.25
C GLY A 53 -13.92 15.43 -4.75
N VAL A 54 -15.06 15.11 -5.35
CA VAL A 54 -15.37 15.46 -6.74
C VAL A 54 -15.84 16.90 -6.82
N PHE A 55 -15.27 17.68 -7.75
CA PHE A 55 -15.65 19.07 -7.97
C PHE A 55 -16.71 19.19 -9.07
N GLU A 56 -16.46 18.56 -10.22
CA GLU A 56 -17.39 18.58 -11.37
C GLU A 56 -17.62 17.20 -11.95
N THR A 57 -18.81 17.02 -12.51
CA THR A 57 -19.21 15.85 -13.29
C THR A 57 -19.75 16.25 -14.65
N ASN A 58 -19.67 15.34 -15.62
CA ASN A 58 -20.32 15.52 -16.91
C ASN A 58 -21.81 15.12 -16.85
N LYS A 59 -22.53 15.31 -17.96
CA LYS A 59 -23.95 14.93 -18.10
C LYS A 59 -24.27 13.45 -17.81
N ASN A 60 -23.27 12.57 -17.85
CA ASN A 60 -23.41 11.14 -17.56
C ASN A 60 -23.02 10.82 -16.10
N GLY A 61 -22.83 11.83 -15.25
CA GLY A 61 -22.44 11.67 -13.86
C GLY A 61 -20.99 11.24 -13.66
N ARG A 62 -20.12 11.29 -14.67
CA ARG A 62 -18.70 10.91 -14.54
C ARG A 62 -17.86 12.10 -14.08
N MET A 63 -16.92 11.87 -13.17
CA MET A 63 -16.00 12.90 -12.69
C MET A 63 -15.21 13.55 -13.83
N ILE A 64 -15.20 14.88 -13.87
CA ILE A 64 -14.35 15.71 -14.73
C ILE A 64 -13.15 16.20 -13.92
N SER A 65 -13.40 16.73 -12.73
CA SER A 65 -12.40 17.35 -11.88
C SER A 65 -12.61 16.99 -10.40
N SER A 66 -11.53 17.08 -9.62
CA SER A 66 -11.52 16.80 -8.19
C SER A 66 -10.74 17.88 -7.46
N TYR A 67 -11.06 18.10 -6.19
CA TYR A 67 -10.30 18.99 -5.32
C TYR A 67 -9.60 18.18 -4.23
N SER A 68 -8.55 18.74 -3.63
CA SER A 68 -7.87 18.10 -2.50
C SER A 68 -7.50 19.13 -1.44
N ILE A 69 -7.90 18.89 -0.21
CA ILE A 69 -7.51 19.67 0.96
C ILE A 69 -6.43 18.87 1.69
N LEU A 70 -5.29 19.50 1.96
CA LEU A 70 -4.15 18.89 2.65
C LEU A 70 -3.91 19.63 3.98
N THR A 71 -4.07 18.91 5.08
CA THR A 71 -3.91 19.43 6.45
C THR A 71 -2.70 18.80 7.12
N ASP A 72 -1.81 19.61 7.68
CA ASP A 72 -0.73 19.13 8.55
C ASP A 72 -1.31 18.71 9.89
N VAL A 73 -1.24 17.41 10.18
CA VAL A 73 -1.73 16.81 11.42
C VAL A 73 -0.59 16.28 12.29
N THR A 74 0.66 16.71 12.03
CA THR A 74 1.85 16.22 12.74
C THR A 74 1.78 16.46 14.25
N GLY A 75 1.13 17.55 14.69
CA GLY A 75 0.92 17.86 16.11
C GLY A 75 -0.16 17.01 16.80
N LEU A 76 -1.02 16.35 16.02
CA LEU A 76 -2.09 15.49 16.52
C LEU A 76 -1.73 14.01 16.43
N MET A 77 -0.98 13.62 15.40
CA MET A 77 -0.56 12.23 15.19
C MET A 77 0.71 12.11 14.35
N ASN A 78 1.48 11.05 14.61
CA ASN A 78 2.59 10.62 13.77
C ASN A 78 2.22 9.33 13.02
N THR A 79 2.00 9.41 11.72
CA THR A 79 1.59 8.26 10.93
C THR A 79 2.78 7.48 10.35
N GLU A 80 2.94 6.22 10.73
CA GLU A 80 3.95 5.35 10.11
C GLU A 80 3.40 4.55 8.93
N LYS A 81 2.08 4.30 8.91
CA LYS A 81 1.37 3.56 7.86
C LYS A 81 0.45 4.48 7.08
N VAL A 82 0.03 4.05 5.89
CA VAL A 82 -1.02 4.76 5.16
C VAL A 82 -2.36 4.31 5.72
N SER A 83 -3.13 5.26 6.27
CA SER A 83 -4.53 5.04 6.64
C SER A 83 -5.41 5.71 5.60
N TRP A 84 -6.51 5.07 5.21
CA TRP A 84 -7.41 5.64 4.22
C TRP A 84 -8.84 5.13 4.40
N LYS A 85 -9.79 5.86 3.82
CA LYS A 85 -11.20 5.51 3.76
C LYS A 85 -11.81 6.14 2.50
N LEU A 86 -12.78 5.46 1.91
CA LEU A 86 -13.62 6.02 0.85
C LEU A 86 -15.04 6.17 1.39
N GLU A 87 -15.53 7.40 1.44
CA GLU A 87 -16.84 7.74 1.99
C GLU A 87 -17.83 8.02 0.86
N GLY A 88 -19.12 7.74 1.09
CA GLY A 88 -20.19 8.00 0.11
C GLY A 88 -20.13 7.12 -1.14
N VAL A 89 -19.45 5.98 -1.07
CA VAL A 89 -19.32 5.00 -2.16
C VAL A 89 -19.71 3.61 -1.62
N ASP A 90 -20.18 2.73 -2.50
CA ASP A 90 -20.43 1.33 -2.15
C ASP A 90 -19.18 0.66 -1.56
N SER A 91 -19.38 -0.09 -0.47
CA SER A 91 -18.37 -0.91 0.19
C SER A 91 -17.60 -1.84 -0.76
N ASP A 92 -18.19 -2.26 -1.88
CA ASP A 92 -17.53 -3.14 -2.84
C ASP A 92 -16.38 -2.45 -3.58
N ILE A 93 -16.46 -1.14 -3.78
CA ILE A 93 -15.36 -0.36 -4.35
C ILE A 93 -14.20 -0.29 -3.36
N GLU A 94 -14.50 -0.04 -2.08
CA GLU A 94 -13.48 -0.04 -1.02
C GLU A 94 -12.79 -1.42 -0.89
N LYS A 95 -13.57 -2.51 -0.90
CA LYS A 95 -13.04 -3.88 -0.92
C LYS A 95 -12.16 -4.13 -2.14
N SER A 96 -12.55 -3.66 -3.32
CA SER A 96 -11.77 -3.82 -4.55
C SER A 96 -10.39 -3.13 -4.45
N ILE A 97 -10.36 -1.90 -3.92
CA ILE A 97 -9.10 -1.17 -3.66
C ILE A 97 -8.25 -1.93 -2.63
N SER A 98 -8.86 -2.37 -1.53
CA SER A 98 -8.17 -3.18 -0.52
C SER A 98 -7.55 -4.44 -1.13
N ASN A 99 -8.28 -5.16 -1.99
CA ASN A 99 -7.78 -6.35 -2.68
C ASN A 99 -6.61 -6.03 -3.61
N GLN A 100 -6.61 -4.89 -4.31
CA GLN A 100 -5.48 -4.47 -5.14
C GLN A 100 -4.23 -4.17 -4.30
N ILE A 101 -4.39 -3.49 -3.16
CA ILE A 101 -3.29 -3.24 -2.21
C ILE A 101 -2.74 -4.58 -1.70
N HIS A 102 -3.63 -5.49 -1.29
CA HIS A 102 -3.23 -6.83 -0.83
C HIS A 102 -2.54 -7.63 -1.92
N LYS A 103 -3.02 -7.59 -3.16
CA LYS A 103 -2.40 -8.29 -4.28
C LYS A 103 -0.99 -7.77 -4.54
N GLN A 104 -0.81 -6.45 -4.56
CA GLN A 104 0.50 -5.81 -4.71
C GLN A 104 1.45 -6.16 -3.56
N GLY A 105 0.94 -6.28 -2.33
CA GLY A 105 1.70 -6.75 -1.18
C GLY A 105 2.05 -8.25 -1.24
N LYS A 106 1.13 -9.09 -1.74
CA LYS A 106 1.30 -10.56 -1.87
C LYS A 106 2.22 -10.96 -3.02
N THR A 107 2.50 -10.09 -3.98
CA THR A 107 3.34 -10.41 -5.16
C THR A 107 4.82 -10.09 -5.00
N ILE A 108 5.25 -9.55 -3.86
CA ILE A 108 6.68 -9.24 -3.64
C ILE A 108 7.47 -10.56 -3.54
N PHE A 109 6.96 -11.51 -2.77
CA PHE A 109 7.62 -12.77 -2.49
C PHE A 109 6.91 -13.93 -3.19
N SER A 110 7.68 -14.85 -3.76
CA SER A 110 7.13 -16.10 -4.27
C SER A 110 6.64 -16.99 -3.11
N ALA A 111 5.79 -17.98 -3.41
CA ALA A 111 5.34 -18.94 -2.40
C ALA A 111 6.53 -19.59 -1.66
N LYS A 112 7.59 -19.96 -2.38
CA LYS A 112 8.82 -20.50 -1.77
C LYS A 112 9.59 -19.50 -0.93
N GLU A 113 9.65 -18.23 -1.33
CA GLU A 113 10.25 -17.19 -0.50
C GLU A 113 9.44 -16.97 0.79
N LEU A 114 8.11 -17.05 0.75
CA LEU A 114 7.26 -16.97 1.95
C LEU A 114 7.42 -18.18 2.88
N GLU A 115 7.51 -19.40 2.33
CA GLU A 115 7.79 -20.61 3.10
C GLU A 115 9.14 -20.50 3.84
N VAL A 116 10.18 -20.04 3.15
CA VAL A 116 11.51 -19.79 3.75
C VAL A 116 11.43 -18.71 4.83
N LEU A 117 10.74 -17.59 4.56
CA LEU A 117 10.54 -16.50 5.53
C LEU A 117 9.84 -16.97 6.81
N TYR A 118 8.87 -17.87 6.69
CA TYR A 118 8.15 -18.41 7.83
C TYR A 118 9.04 -19.28 8.73
N GLU A 119 9.93 -20.10 8.16
CA GLU A 119 10.86 -20.90 8.96
C GLU A 119 12.00 -20.05 9.54
N LEU A 120 12.43 -19.00 8.82
CA LEU A 120 13.35 -17.99 9.34
C LEU A 120 12.81 -17.30 10.60
N LYS A 121 11.53 -16.94 10.58
CA LYS A 121 10.83 -16.35 11.74
C LYS A 121 10.85 -17.27 12.97
N LYS A 122 10.96 -18.59 12.77
CA LYS A 122 11.09 -19.58 13.84
C LYS A 122 12.52 -19.79 14.32
N GLY A 123 13.48 -19.00 13.84
CA GLY A 123 14.89 -19.11 14.20
C GLY A 123 15.66 -20.20 13.46
N LYS A 124 15.08 -20.84 12.44
CA LYS A 124 15.77 -21.93 11.72
C LYS A 124 16.90 -21.43 10.83
N THR A 125 17.99 -22.18 10.82
CA THR A 125 19.15 -22.01 9.95
C THR A 125 18.85 -22.48 8.52
N SER A 126 19.66 -22.05 7.55
CA SER A 126 19.51 -22.51 6.15
C SER A 126 19.64 -24.03 5.99
N ILE A 127 20.39 -24.70 6.88
CA ILE A 127 20.59 -26.15 6.86
C ILE A 127 19.30 -26.86 7.32
N GLU A 128 18.70 -26.39 8.42
CA GLU A 128 17.44 -26.97 8.93
C GLU A 128 16.28 -26.74 7.95
N ILE A 129 16.24 -25.57 7.32
CA ILE A 129 15.25 -25.24 6.30
C ILE A 129 15.45 -26.13 5.06
N ALA A 130 16.71 -26.36 4.66
CA ALA A 130 17.06 -27.21 3.51
C ALA A 130 16.63 -28.66 3.74
N SER A 131 16.91 -29.20 4.94
CA SER A 131 16.46 -30.54 5.35
C SER A 131 14.93 -30.64 5.33
N LYS A 132 14.21 -29.65 5.89
CA LYS A 132 12.74 -29.63 5.92
C LYS A 132 12.11 -29.63 4.52
N PHE A 133 12.68 -28.88 3.59
CA PHE A 133 12.12 -28.74 2.24
C PHE A 133 12.73 -29.70 1.21
N ASN A 134 13.53 -30.70 1.66
CA ASN A 134 14.27 -31.62 0.81
C ASN A 134 15.02 -30.90 -0.33
N ASN A 135 15.76 -29.86 0.03
CA ASN A 135 16.47 -28.97 -0.88
C ASN A 135 17.94 -28.83 -0.46
N SER A 136 18.79 -28.29 -1.34
CA SER A 136 20.16 -27.96 -0.97
C SER A 136 20.21 -26.69 -0.10
N ARG A 137 21.20 -26.61 0.81
CA ARG A 137 21.50 -25.37 1.56
C ARG A 137 21.69 -24.18 0.61
N HIS A 138 22.37 -24.39 -0.52
CA HIS A 138 22.63 -23.35 -1.52
C HIS A 138 21.33 -22.79 -2.13
N THR A 139 20.34 -23.66 -2.36
CA THR A 139 19.00 -23.27 -2.84
C THR A 139 18.32 -22.37 -1.82
N ILE A 140 18.32 -22.74 -0.53
CA ILE A 140 17.73 -21.93 0.53
C ILE A 140 18.45 -20.59 0.68
N ASP A 141 19.78 -20.56 0.65
CA ASP A 141 20.56 -19.32 0.70
C ASP A 141 20.24 -18.39 -0.48
N THR A 142 19.93 -18.96 -1.64
CA THR A 142 19.45 -18.19 -2.80
C THR A 142 18.07 -17.59 -2.57
N HIS A 143 17.12 -18.33 -2.00
CA HIS A 143 15.82 -17.77 -1.61
C HIS A 143 15.97 -16.66 -0.55
N ARG A 144 16.84 -16.84 0.46
CA ARG A 144 17.15 -15.81 1.46
C ARG A 144 17.70 -14.53 0.84
N ARG A 145 18.63 -14.66 -0.11
CA ARG A 145 19.21 -13.50 -0.82
C ARG A 145 18.15 -12.75 -1.63
N LYS A 146 17.23 -13.48 -2.29
CA LYS A 146 16.10 -12.88 -3.01
C LYS A 146 15.13 -12.18 -2.06
N LEU A 147 14.79 -12.78 -0.91
CA LEU A 147 13.99 -12.16 0.15
C LEU A 147 14.59 -10.82 0.61
N LEU A 148 15.88 -10.80 0.96
CA LEU A 148 16.59 -9.59 1.41
C LEU A 148 16.61 -8.51 0.33
N LYS A 149 16.92 -8.90 -0.91
CA LYS A 149 16.94 -7.97 -2.05
C LYS A 149 15.56 -7.34 -2.29
N LYS A 150 14.50 -8.14 -2.24
CA LYS A 150 13.11 -7.70 -2.46
C LYS A 150 12.53 -6.89 -1.30
N SER A 151 12.99 -7.13 -0.07
CA SER A 151 12.57 -6.40 1.13
C SER A 151 13.40 -5.15 1.43
N HIS A 152 14.54 -4.97 0.73
CA HIS A 152 15.55 -3.97 1.06
C HIS A 152 16.09 -4.09 2.51
N CYS A 153 16.11 -5.30 3.05
CA CYS A 153 16.69 -5.59 4.36
C CYS A 153 18.14 -6.07 4.22
N LYS A 154 18.97 -5.77 5.23
CA LYS A 154 20.38 -6.22 5.29
C LYS A 154 20.53 -7.59 5.95
N ASN A 155 19.58 -8.00 6.76
CA ASN A 155 19.59 -9.25 7.54
C ASN A 155 18.17 -9.84 7.65
N THR A 156 18.10 -11.10 8.09
CA THR A 156 16.85 -11.83 8.35
C THR A 156 16.54 -11.96 9.85
N GLN A 157 17.27 -11.23 10.71
CA GLN A 157 17.17 -11.23 12.18
C GLN A 157 16.71 -9.86 12.66
#